data_AF-A0A7W8RQ76-F1
#
_entry.id   AF-A0A7W8RQ76-F1
#
_cell.length_a   1.000
_cell.length_b   1.000
_cell.length_c   1.000
_cell.angle_alpha   90.00
_cell.angle_beta   90.00
_cell.angle_gamma   90.00
#
_symmetry.space_group_name_H-M   'P 1'
#
loop_
_entity.id
_entity.type
_entity.pdbx_description
1 polymer ?
#
loop_
_entity_poly.entity_id
_entity_poly.type
_entity_poly.pdbx_seq_one_letter_code
_entity_poly.pdbx_strand_id
1 'polypeptide(L)'
;MLGLYVHLNGPLWTLRVELFYSLAFPVIYLLARHPRKRWALLACVSLLALLPIPRVFCMHYALAFGLGAAIPFLPRAGDVPYRTTATIALIALLFSQMPADRLGIDMKAAENIEMLVAFVAVYCLYHSGRSMQALEARPFAFIGEISYSVYVLHFPLLFALTPLVVEGFGPIQVRAHPLASLLVLTVVALCTTIFVAALSRRYVEPPGERLGRIFYAASKEQFSRGSTTGKSPSGASRRPSARD
;
A
#
# COMPACT_ATOMS: atom_id res chain seq x y z
N MET A 1 6.28 6.85 -24.41
CA MET A 1 7.26 7.17 -23.34
C MET A 1 6.79 6.84 -21.92
N LEU A 2 5.49 6.79 -21.61
CA LEU A 2 4.99 6.38 -20.27
C LEU A 2 5.38 4.95 -19.87
N GLY A 3 5.49 4.02 -20.84
CA GLY A 3 5.84 2.63 -20.58
C GLY A 3 7.30 2.38 -20.14
N LEU A 4 8.24 3.28 -20.48
CA LEU A 4 9.64 3.13 -20.05
C LEU A 4 9.80 3.40 -18.54
N TYR A 5 9.04 4.36 -18.00
CA TYR A 5 9.09 4.72 -16.58
C TYR A 5 8.61 3.60 -15.65
N VAL A 6 7.60 2.83 -16.07
CA VAL A 6 7.05 1.70 -15.29
C VAL A 6 8.06 0.56 -15.14
N HIS A 7 8.98 0.41 -16.09
CA HIS A 7 10.04 -0.61 -16.02
C HIS A 7 11.32 -0.12 -15.32
N LEU A 8 11.58 1.19 -15.30
CA LEU A 8 12.78 1.76 -14.67
C LEU A 8 12.64 1.94 -13.16
N ASN A 9 11.45 2.29 -12.68
CA ASN A 9 11.20 2.41 -11.25
C ASN A 9 10.56 1.10 -10.75
N GLY A 10 11.43 0.11 -10.53
CA GLY A 10 11.07 -1.24 -10.10
C GLY A 10 9.92 -1.26 -9.08
N PRO A 11 10.00 -0.52 -7.96
CA PRO A 11 8.95 -0.49 -6.95
C PRO A 11 7.55 -0.13 -7.43
N LEU A 12 7.36 0.65 -8.51
CA LEU A 12 6.04 1.11 -8.98
C LEU A 12 5.02 -0.03 -9.24
N TRP A 13 5.49 -1.28 -9.35
CA TRP A 13 4.61 -2.43 -9.40
C TRP A 13 3.70 -2.52 -8.15
N THR A 14 4.16 -2.10 -6.95
CA THR A 14 3.34 -2.14 -5.73
C THR A 14 2.19 -1.14 -5.80
N LEU A 15 2.40 0.04 -6.38
CA LEU A 15 1.36 1.06 -6.53
C LEU A 15 0.20 0.56 -7.41
N ARG A 16 0.51 -0.23 -8.45
CA ARG A 16 -0.52 -0.90 -9.26
C ARG A 16 -1.34 -1.89 -8.42
N VAL A 17 -0.67 -2.69 -7.60
CA VAL A 17 -1.31 -3.67 -6.71
C VAL A 17 -2.22 -2.93 -5.72
N GLU A 18 -1.71 -1.89 -5.07
CA GLU A 18 -2.44 -1.07 -4.12
C GLU A 18 -3.69 -0.45 -4.74
N LEU A 19 -3.59 0.13 -5.94
CA LEU A 19 -4.74 0.71 -6.63
C LEU A 19 -5.80 -0.34 -6.97
N PHE A 20 -5.38 -1.49 -7.52
CA PHE A 20 -6.28 -2.59 -7.88
C PHE A 20 -7.01 -3.14 -6.65
N TYR A 21 -6.27 -3.44 -5.58
CA TYR A 21 -6.86 -3.99 -4.37
C TYR A 21 -7.60 -2.94 -3.54
N SER A 22 -7.27 -1.65 -3.61
CA SER A 22 -8.08 -0.58 -3.00
C SER A 22 -9.47 -0.51 -3.63
N LEU A 23 -9.57 -0.72 -4.95
CA LEU A 23 -10.85 -0.83 -5.64
C LEU A 23 -11.62 -2.10 -5.25
N ALA A 24 -10.92 -3.23 -5.08
CA ALA A 24 -11.51 -4.49 -4.66
C ALA A 24 -11.83 -4.55 -3.15
N PHE A 25 -11.19 -3.69 -2.34
CA PHE A 25 -11.20 -3.76 -0.88
C PHE A 25 -12.60 -3.72 -0.27
N PRO A 26 -13.55 -2.87 -0.72
CA PRO A 26 -14.91 -2.88 -0.17
C PRO A 26 -15.57 -4.26 -0.27
N VAL A 27 -15.38 -4.97 -1.39
CA VAL A 27 -15.94 -6.33 -1.58
C VAL A 27 -15.23 -7.33 -0.68
N ILE A 28 -13.89 -7.29 -0.64
CA ILE A 28 -13.07 -8.15 0.23
C ILE A 28 -13.49 -7.98 1.70
N TYR A 29 -13.64 -6.74 2.16
CA TYR A 29 -14.04 -6.40 3.51
C TYR A 29 -15.46 -6.88 3.84
N LEU A 30 -16.43 -6.67 2.94
CA LEU A 30 -17.80 -7.17 3.10
C LEU A 30 -17.84 -8.70 3.23
N LEU A 31 -17.06 -9.42 2.42
CA LEU A 31 -16.94 -10.88 2.50
C LEU A 31 -16.28 -11.32 3.82
N ALA A 32 -15.21 -10.63 4.25
CA ALA A 32 -14.48 -10.94 5.47
C ALA A 32 -15.32 -10.73 6.75
N ARG A 33 -16.27 -9.79 6.73
CA ARG A 33 -17.20 -9.54 7.85
C ARG A 33 -18.14 -10.72 8.12
N HIS A 34 -18.52 -11.49 7.10
CA HIS A 34 -19.47 -12.59 7.26
C HIS A 34 -18.77 -13.90 7.62
N PRO A 35 -19.12 -14.57 8.74
CA PRO A 35 -18.34 -15.70 9.26
C PRO A 35 -18.23 -16.88 8.28
N ARG A 36 -19.30 -17.22 7.56
CA ARG A 36 -19.28 -18.28 6.53
C ARG A 36 -18.46 -17.89 5.30
N LYS A 37 -18.64 -16.66 4.81
CA LYS A 37 -17.97 -16.18 3.58
C LYS A 37 -16.50 -15.85 3.81
N ARG A 38 -16.12 -15.47 5.03
CA ARG A 38 -14.73 -15.21 5.41
C ARG A 38 -13.85 -16.43 5.19
N TRP A 39 -14.26 -17.60 5.66
CA TRP A 39 -13.47 -18.82 5.48
C TRP A 39 -13.37 -19.19 3.99
N ALA A 40 -14.44 -19.01 3.21
CA ALA A 40 -14.39 -19.20 1.77
C ALA A 40 -13.46 -18.19 1.07
N LEU A 41 -13.47 -16.93 1.48
CA LEU A 41 -12.56 -15.88 1.01
C LEU A 41 -11.11 -16.26 1.32
N LEU A 42 -10.81 -16.60 2.58
CA LEU A 42 -9.47 -16.98 3.01
C LEU A 42 -8.97 -18.22 2.25
N ALA A 43 -9.81 -19.23 2.08
CA ALA A 43 -9.49 -20.40 1.27
C ALA A 43 -9.21 -20.03 -0.19
N CYS A 44 -10.04 -19.15 -0.78
CA CYS A 44 -9.88 -18.69 -2.16
C CYS A 44 -8.58 -17.91 -2.36
N VAL A 45 -8.27 -16.92 -1.51
CA VAL A 45 -7.03 -16.14 -1.64
C VAL A 45 -5.79 -16.97 -1.33
N SER A 46 -5.89 -17.96 -0.44
CA SER A 46 -4.81 -18.92 -0.17
C SER A 46 -4.56 -19.82 -1.38
N LEU A 47 -5.62 -20.32 -2.02
CA LEU A 47 -5.52 -21.10 -3.24
C LEU A 47 -4.88 -20.27 -4.37
N LEU A 48 -5.32 -19.03 -4.55
CA LEU A 48 -4.74 -18.10 -5.53
C LEU A 48 -3.25 -17.84 -5.29
N ALA A 49 -2.82 -17.74 -4.03
CA ALA A 49 -1.41 -17.56 -3.68
C ALA A 49 -0.54 -18.78 -4.03
N LEU A 50 -1.11 -20.00 -3.99
CA LEU A 50 -0.41 -21.24 -4.30
C LEU A 50 -0.40 -21.56 -5.80
N LEU A 51 -1.45 -21.21 -6.54
CA LEU A 51 -1.53 -21.43 -7.99
C LEU A 51 -0.39 -20.72 -8.71
N PRO A 52 0.30 -21.33 -9.71
CA PRO A 52 1.47 -20.78 -10.42
C PRO A 52 1.10 -19.64 -11.39
N ILE A 53 0.35 -18.65 -10.90
CA ILE A 53 -0.07 -17.46 -11.64
C ILE A 53 1.14 -16.53 -11.82
N PRO A 54 1.37 -16.00 -13.04
CA PRO A 54 2.43 -15.01 -13.27
C PRO A 54 2.27 -13.76 -12.41
N ARG A 55 3.37 -13.26 -11.86
CA ARG A 55 3.41 -12.09 -10.96
C ARG A 55 2.85 -10.81 -11.57
N VAL A 56 2.86 -10.72 -12.91
CA VAL A 56 2.32 -9.61 -13.69
C VAL A 56 0.85 -9.34 -13.37
N PHE A 57 0.10 -10.37 -12.96
CA PHE A 57 -1.33 -10.25 -12.63
C PHE A 57 -1.58 -9.83 -11.18
N CYS A 58 -0.55 -9.75 -10.33
CA CYS A 58 -0.65 -9.31 -8.92
C CYS A 58 -1.59 -10.15 -8.03
N MET A 59 -2.15 -11.26 -8.53
CA MET A 59 -3.21 -12.03 -7.88
C MET A 59 -2.77 -12.70 -6.58
N HIS A 60 -1.48 -13.02 -6.44
CA HIS A 60 -0.95 -13.63 -5.21
C HIS A 60 -0.95 -12.66 -4.02
N TYR A 61 -0.92 -11.35 -4.27
CA TYR A 61 -1.08 -10.34 -3.21
C TYR A 61 -2.50 -10.27 -2.64
N ALA A 62 -3.50 -10.91 -3.27
CA ALA A 62 -4.84 -11.06 -2.70
C ALA A 62 -4.80 -11.66 -1.29
N LEU A 63 -3.80 -12.52 -1.01
CA LEU A 63 -3.60 -13.12 0.29
C LEU A 63 -3.36 -12.05 1.37
N ALA A 64 -2.47 -11.09 1.13
CA ALA A 64 -2.18 -10.01 2.07
C ALA A 64 -3.41 -9.15 2.38
N PHE A 65 -4.17 -8.75 1.35
CA PHE A 65 -5.40 -7.96 1.53
C PHE A 65 -6.52 -8.75 2.19
N GLY A 66 -6.69 -10.02 1.84
CA GLY A 66 -7.69 -10.91 2.43
C GLY A 66 -7.42 -11.20 3.90
N LEU A 67 -6.17 -11.52 4.24
CA LEU A 67 -5.72 -11.71 5.62
C LEU A 67 -5.86 -10.41 6.42
N GLY A 68 -5.40 -9.28 5.88
CA GLY A 68 -5.52 -7.97 6.51
C GLY A 68 -6.97 -7.57 6.80
N ALA A 69 -7.88 -7.79 5.84
CA ALA A 69 -9.31 -7.52 6.01
C ALA A 69 -9.98 -8.43 7.06
N ALA A 70 -9.42 -9.62 7.30
CA ALA A 70 -9.96 -10.56 8.29
C ALA A 70 -9.57 -10.22 9.73
N ILE A 71 -8.45 -9.50 9.95
CA ILE A 71 -7.89 -9.20 11.29
C ILE A 71 -8.97 -8.71 12.29
N PRO A 72 -9.81 -7.70 11.98
CA PRO A 72 -10.77 -7.17 12.96
C PRO A 72 -11.84 -8.17 13.40
N PHE A 73 -12.05 -9.23 12.62
CA PHE A 73 -13.10 -10.22 12.85
C PHE A 73 -12.55 -11.52 13.44
N LEU A 74 -11.23 -11.71 13.45
CA LEU A 74 -10.62 -12.88 14.06
C LEU A 74 -10.65 -12.76 15.59
N PRO A 75 -10.98 -13.83 16.31
CA PRO A 75 -10.94 -13.82 17.76
C PRO A 75 -9.50 -13.63 18.24
N ARG A 76 -9.33 -13.10 19.46
CA ARG A 76 -8.03 -13.08 20.13
C ARG A 76 -7.52 -14.50 20.32
N ALA A 77 -6.28 -14.74 19.92
CA ALA A 77 -5.57 -15.99 20.18
C ALA A 77 -5.12 -16.01 21.65
N GLY A 78 -5.80 -16.81 22.48
CA GLY A 78 -5.64 -16.96 23.95
C GLY A 78 -4.39 -16.35 24.60
N ASP A 79 -3.47 -17.20 25.07
CA ASP A 79 -2.30 -16.84 25.89
C ASP A 79 -1.08 -16.38 25.08
N VAL A 80 -1.30 -15.85 23.86
CA VAL A 80 -0.18 -15.43 23.01
C VAL A 80 0.47 -14.17 23.59
N PRO A 81 1.80 -14.14 23.81
CA PRO A 81 2.49 -12.94 24.22
C PRO A 81 2.64 -11.99 23.02
N TYR A 82 1.54 -11.32 22.66
CA TYR A 82 1.40 -10.52 21.44
C TYR A 82 2.59 -9.61 21.12
N ARG A 83 3.20 -9.00 22.14
CA ARG A 83 4.36 -8.10 21.97
C ARG A 83 5.61 -8.84 21.50
N THR A 84 5.97 -9.93 22.17
CA THR A 84 7.20 -10.67 21.82
C THR A 84 7.02 -11.34 20.47
N THR A 85 5.85 -11.89 20.19
CA THR A 85 5.51 -12.47 18.88
C THR A 85 5.60 -11.42 17.77
N ALA A 86 5.04 -10.21 17.97
CA ALA A 86 5.15 -9.15 16.98
C ALA A 86 6.61 -8.72 16.74
N THR A 87 7.40 -8.54 17.81
CA THR A 87 8.83 -8.19 17.67
C THR A 87 9.61 -9.28 16.95
N ILE A 88 9.40 -10.55 17.29
CA ILE A 88 10.05 -11.69 16.61
C ILE A 88 9.66 -11.74 15.14
N ALA A 89 8.38 -11.54 14.82
CA ALA A 89 7.90 -11.49 13.45
C ALA A 89 8.52 -10.33 12.65
N LEU A 90 8.63 -9.13 13.26
CA LEU A 90 9.31 -7.99 12.64
C LEU A 90 10.80 -8.26 12.40
N ILE A 91 11.50 -8.85 13.36
CA ILE A 91 12.90 -9.26 13.19
C ILE A 91 13.01 -10.30 12.07
N ALA A 92 12.12 -11.29 12.03
CA ALA A 92 12.10 -12.31 10.98
C ALA A 92 11.91 -11.68 9.58
N LEU A 93 11.06 -10.65 9.44
CA LEU A 93 10.90 -9.91 8.19
C LEU A 93 12.14 -9.10 7.80
N LEU A 94 12.87 -8.53 8.77
CA LEU A 94 14.10 -7.78 8.47
C LEU A 94 15.21 -8.67 7.92
N PHE A 95 15.21 -9.95 8.28
CA PHE A 95 16.24 -10.92 7.90
C PHE A 95 15.74 -12.01 6.95
N SER A 96 14.52 -11.91 6.40
CA SER A 96 13.89 -12.98 5.61
C SER A 96 14.63 -13.31 4.31
N GLN A 97 15.30 -12.33 3.71
CA GLN A 97 15.99 -12.51 2.42
C GLN A 97 17.31 -13.30 2.53
N MET A 98 18.03 -13.18 3.66
CA MET A 98 19.31 -13.88 3.85
C MET A 98 19.22 -15.42 3.84
N PRO A 99 18.27 -16.06 4.53
CA PRO A 99 18.14 -17.52 4.54
C PRO A 99 17.41 -18.06 3.31
N ALA A 100 16.49 -17.31 2.70
CA ALA A 100 15.70 -17.77 1.56
C ALA A 100 16.59 -18.14 0.36
N ASP A 101 17.54 -17.26 0.03
CA ASP A 101 18.50 -17.49 -1.06
C ASP A 101 19.43 -18.67 -0.79
N ARG A 102 19.84 -18.86 0.48
CA ARG A 102 20.74 -19.96 0.88
C ARG A 102 20.05 -21.32 0.89
N LEU A 103 18.76 -21.36 1.17
CA LEU A 103 17.96 -22.57 1.26
C LEU A 103 17.34 -22.99 -0.08
N GLY A 104 17.57 -22.22 -1.16
CA GLY A 104 17.00 -22.51 -2.48
C GLY A 104 15.47 -22.45 -2.49
N ILE A 105 14.88 -21.66 -1.60
CA ILE A 105 13.43 -21.49 -1.54
C ILE A 105 13.00 -20.69 -2.76
N ASP A 106 11.97 -21.17 -3.47
CA ASP A 106 11.42 -20.42 -4.59
C ASP A 106 10.96 -19.02 -4.14
N MET A 107 11.31 -18.01 -4.92
CA MET A 107 11.11 -16.60 -4.56
C MET A 107 9.63 -16.27 -4.32
N LYS A 108 8.71 -16.98 -4.98
CA LYS A 108 7.27 -16.84 -4.70
C LYS A 108 6.86 -17.45 -3.36
N ALA A 109 7.43 -18.60 -3.01
CA ALA A 109 7.20 -19.22 -1.70
C ALA A 109 7.73 -18.32 -0.58
N ALA A 110 8.91 -17.70 -0.78
CA ALA A 110 9.46 -16.71 0.15
C ALA A 110 8.51 -15.52 0.36
N GLU A 111 7.99 -14.92 -0.72
CA GLU A 111 6.99 -13.83 -0.64
C GLU A 111 5.73 -14.23 0.12
N ASN A 112 5.19 -15.43 -0.12
CA ASN A 112 4.01 -15.92 0.59
C ASN A 112 4.30 -16.13 2.10
N ILE A 113 5.48 -16.64 2.45
CA ILE A 113 5.91 -16.78 3.84
C ILE A 113 6.02 -15.39 4.49
N GLU A 114 6.65 -14.42 3.83
CA GLU A 114 6.74 -13.04 4.31
C GLU A 114 5.37 -12.42 4.54
N MET A 115 4.40 -12.64 3.64
CA MET A 115 3.02 -12.19 3.84
C MET A 115 2.37 -12.80 5.09
N LEU A 116 2.62 -14.08 5.36
CA LEU A 116 2.12 -14.75 6.57
C LEU A 116 2.79 -14.21 7.84
N VAL A 117 4.10 -13.99 7.81
CA VAL A 117 4.83 -13.39 8.95
C VAL A 117 4.38 -11.95 9.19
N ALA A 118 4.17 -11.17 8.14
CA ALA A 118 3.61 -9.81 8.21
C ALA A 118 2.19 -9.82 8.79
N PHE A 119 1.34 -10.76 8.37
CA PHE A 119 0.02 -10.95 8.97
C PHE A 119 0.12 -11.22 10.47
N VAL A 120 1.01 -12.11 10.92
CA VAL A 120 1.22 -12.39 12.34
C VAL A 120 1.67 -11.12 13.09
N ALA A 121 2.61 -10.36 12.54
CA ALA A 121 3.09 -9.12 13.14
C ALA A 121 1.94 -8.11 13.33
N VAL A 122 1.15 -7.86 12.28
CA VAL A 122 0.05 -6.89 12.30
C VAL A 122 -1.11 -7.39 13.19
N TYR A 123 -1.46 -8.67 13.11
CA TYR A 123 -2.49 -9.29 13.96
C TYR A 123 -2.12 -9.14 15.44
N CYS A 124 -0.88 -9.49 15.80
CA CYS A 124 -0.43 -9.39 17.18
C CYS A 124 -0.39 -7.95 17.67
N LEU A 125 0.05 -7.04 16.82
CA LEU A 125 0.10 -5.63 17.13
C LEU A 125 -1.30 -5.03 17.35
N TYR A 126 -2.26 -5.37 16.48
CA TYR A 126 -3.66 -4.96 16.59
C TYR A 126 -4.31 -5.44 17.90
N HIS A 127 -4.09 -6.71 18.27
CA HIS A 127 -4.68 -7.28 19.49
C HIS A 127 -3.93 -6.96 20.78
N SER A 128 -2.70 -6.44 20.71
CA SER A 128 -1.91 -6.04 21.87
C SER A 128 -2.55 -4.91 22.69
N GLY A 129 -3.50 -4.16 22.10
CA GLY A 129 -4.30 -3.14 22.79
C GLY A 129 -3.50 -1.93 23.29
N ARG A 130 -2.22 -1.78 22.92
CA ARG A 130 -1.40 -0.63 23.27
C ARG A 130 -1.35 0.37 22.11
N SER A 131 -1.57 1.63 22.44
CA SER A 131 -1.32 2.74 21.51
C SER A 131 0.16 2.75 21.13
N MET A 132 0.43 2.83 19.82
CA MET A 132 1.76 2.89 19.26
C MET A 132 2.26 4.34 19.26
N GLN A 133 2.26 4.99 20.42
CA GLN A 133 2.62 6.41 20.56
C GLN A 133 3.98 6.75 19.95
N ALA A 134 4.91 5.79 19.96
CA ALA A 134 6.21 5.94 19.30
C ALA A 134 6.09 6.10 17.77
N LEU A 135 5.20 5.36 17.10
CA LEU A 135 4.95 5.50 15.66
C LEU A 135 4.13 6.76 15.35
N GLU A 136 3.33 7.24 16.30
CA GLU A 136 2.58 8.49 16.18
C GLU A 136 3.45 9.73 16.48
N ALA A 137 4.71 9.55 16.89
CA ALA A 137 5.60 10.66 17.15
C ALA A 137 5.92 11.44 15.87
N ARG A 138 6.06 12.76 16.00
CA ARG A 138 6.33 13.70 14.90
C ARG A 138 7.37 13.25 13.86
N PRO A 139 8.57 12.72 14.22
CA PRO A 139 9.53 12.29 13.21
C PRO A 139 9.03 11.12 12.37
N PHE A 140 8.36 10.14 12.98
CA PHE A 140 7.80 8.99 12.25
C PHE A 140 6.61 9.39 11.39
N ALA A 141 5.76 10.29 11.91
CA ALA A 141 4.68 10.89 11.13
C ALA A 141 5.24 11.65 9.91
N PHE A 142 6.28 12.47 10.07
CA PHE A 142 6.92 13.19 8.98
C PHE A 142 7.51 12.25 7.92
N ILE A 143 8.21 11.18 8.34
CA ILE A 143 8.73 10.17 7.41
C ILE A 143 7.58 9.50 6.66
N GLY A 144 6.47 9.19 7.34
CA GLY A 144 5.25 8.68 6.73
C GLY A 144 4.65 9.64 5.70
N GLU A 145 4.59 10.93 6.01
CA GLU A 145 4.07 11.98 5.11
C GLU A 145 4.89 12.09 3.82
N ILE A 146 6.22 12.05 3.90
CA ILE A 146 7.06 12.13 2.69
C ILE A 146 7.28 10.78 1.99
N SER A 147 6.82 9.67 2.60
CA SER A 147 7.13 8.31 2.13
C SER A 147 6.70 8.07 0.69
N TYR A 148 5.53 8.59 0.30
CA TYR A 148 5.03 8.49 -1.07
C TYR A 148 5.96 9.19 -2.07
N SER A 149 6.32 10.45 -1.79
CA SER A 149 7.24 11.22 -2.62
C SER A 149 8.63 10.56 -2.69
N VAL A 150 9.15 10.06 -1.55
CA VAL A 150 10.42 9.29 -1.52
C VAL A 150 10.32 8.06 -2.42
N TYR A 151 9.25 7.29 -2.29
CA TYR A 151 9.01 6.09 -3.07
C TYR A 151 8.93 6.37 -4.59
N VAL A 152 8.30 7.46 -5.02
CA VAL A 152 8.25 7.80 -6.46
C VAL A 152 9.59 8.33 -6.97
N LEU A 153 10.31 9.12 -6.17
CA LEU A 153 11.46 9.89 -6.63
C LEU A 153 12.81 9.20 -6.46
N HIS A 154 12.95 8.25 -5.53
CA HIS A 154 14.27 7.68 -5.20
C HIS A 154 14.98 7.04 -6.40
N PHE A 155 14.30 6.20 -7.21
CA PHE A 155 14.93 5.60 -8.40
C PHE A 155 15.27 6.62 -9.48
N PRO A 156 14.36 7.50 -9.92
CA PRO A 156 14.70 8.56 -10.87
C PRO A 156 15.89 9.41 -10.43
N LEU A 157 15.95 9.79 -9.15
CA LEU A 157 17.07 10.56 -8.60
C LEU A 157 18.34 9.72 -8.54
N LEU A 158 18.28 8.45 -8.13
CA LEU A 158 19.43 7.55 -8.14
C LEU A 158 20.03 7.42 -9.54
N PHE A 159 19.20 7.23 -10.57
CA PHE A 159 19.66 7.17 -11.96
C PHE A 159 20.25 8.48 -12.44
N ALA A 160 19.68 9.63 -12.05
CA ALA A 160 20.20 10.94 -12.40
C ALA A 160 21.53 11.28 -11.68
N LEU A 161 21.68 10.85 -10.42
CA LEU A 161 22.85 11.15 -9.58
C LEU A 161 24.04 10.22 -9.86
N THR A 162 23.78 8.97 -10.27
CA THR A 162 24.85 8.00 -10.58
C THR A 162 25.90 8.55 -11.57
N PRO A 163 25.53 9.08 -12.76
CA PRO A 163 26.53 9.61 -13.69
C PRO A 163 27.28 10.83 -13.11
N LEU A 164 26.62 11.68 -12.32
CA LEU A 164 27.26 12.85 -11.70
C LEU A 164 28.33 12.44 -10.69
N VAL A 165 28.08 11.40 -9.89
CA VAL A 165 29.07 10.83 -8.96
C VAL A 165 30.22 10.20 -9.73
N VAL A 166 29.94 9.44 -10.80
CA VAL A 166 30.99 8.80 -11.61
C VAL A 166 31.88 9.84 -12.30
N GLU A 167 31.30 10.92 -12.82
CA GLU A 167 32.04 12.01 -13.43
C GLU A 167 32.88 12.79 -12.39
N GLY A 168 32.32 13.06 -11.21
CA GLY A 168 33.00 13.82 -10.16
C GLY A 168 34.21 13.10 -9.53
N PHE A 169 34.13 11.78 -9.34
CA PHE A 169 35.24 10.99 -8.77
C PHE A 169 36.15 10.36 -9.81
N GLY A 170 35.69 10.22 -11.05
CA GLY A 170 36.39 9.51 -12.12
C GLY A 170 36.07 8.00 -12.13
N PRO A 171 35.90 7.39 -13.32
CA PRO A 171 35.48 5.99 -13.44
C PRO A 171 36.50 4.99 -12.88
N ILE A 172 37.78 5.35 -12.84
CA ILE A 172 38.87 4.50 -12.33
C ILE A 172 38.79 4.40 -10.80
N GLN A 173 38.61 5.54 -10.13
CA GLN A 173 38.51 5.63 -8.67
C GLN A 173 37.24 4.94 -8.17
N VAL A 174 36.13 5.09 -8.89
CA VAL A 174 34.86 4.40 -8.54
C VAL A 174 35.02 2.88 -8.56
N ARG A 175 35.75 2.35 -9.54
CA ARG A 175 36.04 0.90 -9.64
C ARG A 175 37.08 0.44 -8.62
N ALA A 176 38.05 1.29 -8.27
CA ALA A 176 39.08 0.97 -7.28
C ALA A 176 38.51 0.91 -5.85
N HIS A 177 37.51 1.74 -5.53
CA HIS A 177 36.89 1.79 -4.21
C HIS A 177 35.36 1.63 -4.29
N PRO A 178 34.85 0.43 -4.62
CA PRO A 178 33.44 0.21 -4.89
C PRO A 178 32.55 0.46 -3.66
N LEU A 179 32.99 0.05 -2.47
CA LEU A 179 32.22 0.26 -1.24
C LEU A 179 32.13 1.74 -0.84
N ALA A 180 33.24 2.47 -0.94
CA ALA A 180 33.26 3.89 -0.65
C ALA A 180 32.37 4.66 -1.64
N SER A 181 32.47 4.33 -2.92
CA SER A 181 31.66 4.94 -3.98
C SER A 181 30.17 4.64 -3.80
N LEU A 182 29.82 3.41 -3.41
CA LEU A 182 28.45 3.03 -3.10
C LEU A 182 27.91 3.77 -1.87
N LEU A 183 28.72 3.92 -0.82
CA LEU A 183 28.34 4.66 0.38
C LEU A 183 28.10 6.14 0.06
N VAL A 184 29.00 6.77 -0.70
CA VAL A 184 28.84 8.16 -1.15
C VAL A 184 27.58 8.31 -1.99
N LEU A 185 27.39 7.45 -3.00
CA LEU A 185 26.19 7.48 -3.84
C LEU A 185 24.91 7.29 -3.00
N THR A 186 24.92 6.36 -2.04
CA THR A 186 23.77 6.10 -1.16
C THR A 186 23.44 7.31 -0.30
N VAL A 187 24.44 7.93 0.33
CA VAL A 187 24.24 9.13 1.16
C VAL A 187 23.74 10.30 0.31
N VAL A 188 24.37 10.56 -0.84
CA VAL A 188 23.97 11.65 -1.75
C VAL A 188 22.56 11.41 -2.29
N ALA A 189 22.24 10.20 -2.74
CA ALA A 189 20.92 9.84 -3.23
C ALA A 189 19.85 9.94 -2.14
N LEU A 190 20.13 9.45 -0.94
CA LEU A 190 19.20 9.51 0.20
C LEU A 190 18.93 10.96 0.61
N CYS A 191 19.97 11.77 0.81
CA CYS A 191 19.82 13.18 1.19
C CYS A 191 19.08 13.97 0.11
N THR A 192 19.43 13.78 -1.15
CA THR A 192 18.76 14.46 -2.28
C THR A 192 17.31 14.01 -2.39
N THR A 193 17.03 12.71 -2.24
CA THR A 193 15.66 12.18 -2.29
C THR A 193 14.80 12.73 -1.16
N ILE A 194 15.29 12.73 0.08
CA ILE A 194 14.54 13.28 1.22
C ILE A 194 14.28 14.77 1.00
N PHE A 195 15.28 15.52 0.53
CA PHE A 195 15.14 16.94 0.25
C PHE A 195 14.08 17.20 -0.83
N VAL A 196 14.23 16.60 -2.01
CA VAL A 196 13.29 16.78 -3.13
C VAL A 196 11.89 16.25 -2.78
N ALA A 197 11.79 15.15 -2.03
CA ALA A 197 10.51 14.62 -1.56
C ALA A 197 9.82 15.58 -0.58
N ALA A 198 10.56 16.20 0.34
CA ALA A 198 10.00 17.21 1.23
C ALA A 198 9.52 18.46 0.48
N LEU A 199 10.24 18.87 -0.57
CA LEU A 199 9.81 19.96 -1.46
C LEU A 199 8.56 19.55 -2.25
N SER A 200 8.55 18.36 -2.85
CA SER A 200 7.41 17.81 -3.59
C SER A 200 6.16 17.77 -2.72
N ARG A 201 6.26 17.24 -1.50
CA ARG A 201 5.18 17.23 -0.52
C ARG A 201 4.67 18.64 -0.19
N ARG A 202 5.54 19.65 -0.15
CA ARG A 202 5.11 21.02 0.16
C ARG A 202 4.41 21.70 -1.03
N TYR A 203 4.86 21.45 -2.26
CA TYR A 203 4.46 22.23 -3.43
C TYR A 203 3.53 21.48 -4.40
N VAL A 204 3.51 20.16 -4.39
CA VAL A 204 2.78 19.33 -5.37
C VAL A 204 1.57 18.64 -4.74
N GLU A 205 1.74 18.07 -3.54
CA GLU A 205 0.68 17.27 -2.90
C GLU A 205 -0.55 18.13 -2.45
N PRO A 206 -0.40 19.22 -1.68
CA PRO A 206 -1.53 20.06 -1.26
C PRO A 206 -2.39 20.63 -2.40
N PRO A 207 -1.81 21.17 -3.51
CA PRO A 207 -2.64 21.61 -4.62
C PRO A 207 -3.35 20.46 -5.32
N GLY A 208 -2.70 19.29 -5.45
CA GLY A 208 -3.33 18.08 -5.99
C GLY A 208 -4.55 17.64 -5.19
N GLU A 209 -4.42 17.56 -3.87
CA GLU A 209 -5.54 17.24 -2.99
C GLU A 209 -6.67 18.27 -3.07
N ARG A 210 -6.33 19.56 -3.13
CA ARG A 210 -7.31 20.64 -3.23
C ARG A 210 -8.11 20.53 -4.52
N LEU A 211 -7.44 20.26 -5.65
CA LEU A 211 -8.10 20.02 -6.94
C LEU A 211 -9.04 18.81 -6.85
N GLY A 212 -8.58 17.69 -6.29
CA GLY A 212 -9.41 16.50 -6.08
C GLY A 212 -10.69 16.78 -5.28
N ARG A 213 -10.57 17.54 -4.19
CA ARG A 213 -11.74 17.96 -3.38
C ARG A 213 -12.72 18.82 -4.17
N ILE A 214 -12.23 19.72 -5.02
CA ILE A 214 -13.08 20.57 -5.88
C ILE A 214 -13.86 19.71 -6.88
N PHE A 215 -13.20 18.77 -7.58
CA PHE A 215 -13.88 17.87 -8.52
C PHE A 215 -14.90 16.95 -7.84
N TYR A 216 -14.60 16.47 -6.64
CA TYR A 216 -15.54 15.68 -5.85
C TYR A 216 -16.78 16.49 -5.46
N ALA A 217 -16.58 17.71 -4.97
CA ALA A 217 -17.69 18.61 -4.60
C ALA A 217 -18.59 18.92 -5.80
N ALA A 218 -18.00 19.23 -6.96
CA ALA A 218 -18.74 19.48 -8.20
C ALA A 218 -19.57 18.26 -8.65
N SER A 219 -19.00 17.06 -8.58
CA SER A 219 -19.69 15.80 -8.93
C SER A 219 -20.87 15.50 -7.97
N LYS A 220 -20.71 15.79 -6.68
CA LYS A 220 -21.74 15.57 -5.67
C LYS A 220 -22.96 16.49 -5.87
N GLU A 221 -22.74 17.75 -6.24
CA GLU A 221 -23.82 18.68 -6.57
C GLU A 221 -24.60 18.25 -7.82
N GLN A 222 -23.92 17.76 -8.86
CA GLN A 222 -24.59 17.23 -10.05
C GLN A 222 -25.42 15.98 -9.75
N PHE A 223 -24.90 15.06 -8.95
CA PHE A 223 -25.65 13.86 -8.54
C PHE A 223 -26.87 14.19 -7.65
N SER A 224 -26.75 15.19 -6.78
CA SER A 224 -27.85 15.69 -5.94
C SER A 224 -28.95 16.40 -6.75
N ARG A 225 -28.59 17.10 -7.83
CA ARG A 225 -29.56 17.78 -8.70
C ARG A 225 -30.30 16.82 -9.63
N GLY A 226 -29.65 15.73 -10.06
CA GLY A 226 -30.30 14.69 -10.87
C GLY A 226 -31.33 13.85 -10.11
N SER A 227 -31.22 13.71 -8.79
CA SER A 227 -32.16 12.92 -7.98
C SER A 227 -33.44 13.66 -7.58
N THR A 228 -33.47 14.99 -7.72
CA THR A 228 -34.61 15.83 -7.32
C THR A 228 -35.60 16.13 -8.46
N THR A 229 -35.22 15.92 -9.72
CA THR A 229 -36.09 16.10 -10.89
C THR A 229 -37.01 14.91 -11.23
N GLY A 230 -37.01 13.84 -10.42
CA GLY A 230 -37.81 12.62 -10.65
C GLY A 230 -39.15 12.50 -9.92
N LYS A 231 -39.50 13.42 -9.00
CA LYS A 231 -40.82 13.42 -8.35
C LYS A 231 -41.79 14.37 -9.05
N SER A 232 -42.43 13.86 -10.11
CA SER A 232 -43.62 14.50 -10.68
C SER A 232 -44.79 14.37 -9.69
N PRO A 233 -45.45 15.46 -9.27
CA PRO A 233 -46.63 15.39 -8.43
C PRO A 233 -47.89 15.25 -9.29
N SER A 234 -48.17 14.06 -9.83
CA SER A 234 -49.49 13.77 -10.41
C SER A 234 -50.39 13.13 -9.33
N GLY A 235 -50.88 13.97 -8.43
CA GLY A 235 -51.77 13.57 -7.34
C GLY A 235 -52.84 14.62 -7.07
N ALA A 236 -53.49 15.13 -8.12
CA ALA A 236 -54.60 16.06 -7.99
C ALA A 236 -55.95 15.34 -8.21
N SER A 237 -56.58 14.97 -7.09
CA SER A 237 -57.99 15.26 -6.79
C SER A 237 -59.06 15.00 -7.87
N ARG A 238 -59.81 13.90 -7.70
CA ARG A 238 -61.26 13.87 -7.99
C ARG A 238 -62.00 13.12 -6.87
N ARG A 239 -62.78 13.87 -6.08
CA ARG A 239 -63.83 13.35 -5.18
C ARG A 239 -65.03 12.89 -6.02
N PRO A 240 -65.72 11.79 -5.67
CA PRO A 240 -67.09 11.56 -6.12
C PRO A 240 -68.06 12.25 -5.15
N SER A 241 -68.93 13.11 -5.66
CA SER A 241 -70.15 13.53 -4.96
C SER A 241 -71.31 12.75 -5.58
N ALA A 242 -72.06 12.06 -4.74
CA ALA A 242 -73.32 11.41 -5.04
C ALA A 242 -74.33 11.86 -3.97
N ARG A 243 -75.62 11.88 -4.35
CA ARG A 243 -76.81 12.45 -3.70
C ARG A 243 -77.03 13.91 -4.14
N ASP A 244 -78.07 14.26 -4.91
CA ASP A 244 -79.41 13.68 -5.08
C ASP A 244 -79.82 13.47 -6.55
#